data_AF-A0A7V9FCQ7-F1
#
_entry.id   AF-A0A7V9FCQ7-F1
#
_cell.length_a   1.000
_cell.length_b   1.000
_cell.length_c   1.000
_cell.angle_alpha   90.00
_cell.angle_beta   90.00
_cell.angle_gamma   90.00
#
_symmetry.space_group_name_H-M   'P 1'
#
loop_
_entity.id
_entity.type
_entity.pdbx_description
1 polymer ?
#
loop_
_entity_poly.entity_id
_entity_poly.type
_entity_poly.pdbx_seq_one_letter_code
_entity_poly.pdbx_strand_id
1 'polypeptide(L)'
;MTGRPIRVLFLCTHNSARSQIAEGLLRHIGKCRFEVYSAGTEATEVRPLAIRAMAESGIDISAARSKTLDEYIGQHFDYVITVC
;
A
#
# COMPACT_ATOMS: atom_id res chain seq x y z
N MET A 1 -24.14 11.00 -4.56
CA MET A 1 -23.33 10.74 -5.77
C MET A 1 -22.02 10.10 -5.34
N THR A 2 -21.90 8.78 -5.32
CA THR A 2 -20.60 8.16 -5.05
C THR A 2 -19.95 7.81 -6.37
N GLY A 3 -19.05 8.68 -6.85
CA GLY A 3 -18.16 8.37 -7.97
C GLY A 3 -17.27 7.16 -7.63
N ARG A 4 -16.60 6.59 -8.64
CA ARG A 4 -15.69 5.45 -8.44
C ARG A 4 -14.64 5.80 -7.36
N PRO A 5 -14.20 4.85 -6.51
CA PRO A 5 -13.13 5.10 -5.55
C PRO A 5 -11.85 5.58 -6.24
N ILE A 6 -11.12 6.49 -5.59
CA ILE A 6 -9.83 6.97 -6.09
C ILE A 6 -8.79 5.86 -5.91
N ARG A 7 -8.19 5.40 -7.01
CA ARG A 7 -7.17 4.34 -7.02
C ARG A 7 -5.79 4.96 -6.79
N VAL A 8 -5.10 4.49 -5.74
CA VAL A 8 -3.77 4.99 -5.34
C VAL A 8 -2.77 3.85 -5.27
N LEU A 9 -1.60 4.03 -5.87
CA LEU A 9 -0.48 3.08 -5.82
C LEU A 9 0.72 3.71 -5.11
N PHE A 10 1.16 3.13 -4.00
CA PHE A 10 2.39 3.49 -3.31
C PHE A 10 3.57 2.66 -3.80
N LEU A 11 4.60 3.31 -4.36
CA LEU A 11 5.80 2.65 -4.89
C LEU A 11 7.03 2.88 -4.02
N CYS A 12 7.79 1.80 -3.83
CA CYS A 12 9.11 1.85 -3.23
C CYS A 12 10.01 0.81 -3.92
N THR A 13 11.20 0.53 -3.38
CA THR A 13 12.10 -0.48 -3.95
C THR A 13 11.64 -1.90 -3.63
N HIS A 14 11.49 -2.26 -2.35
CA HIS A 14 11.33 -3.65 -1.91
C HIS A 14 9.91 -4.07 -1.48
N ASN A 15 8.95 -3.14 -1.51
CA ASN A 15 7.61 -3.27 -0.92
C ASN A 15 7.57 -3.83 0.52
N SER A 16 8.57 -3.44 1.32
CA SER A 16 8.80 -4.03 2.65
C SER A 16 8.24 -3.22 3.82
N ALA A 17 8.39 -1.89 3.83
CA ALA A 17 8.02 -1.07 5.00
C ALA A 17 7.18 0.16 4.65
N ARG A 18 7.80 1.22 4.12
CA ARG A 18 7.14 2.54 3.90
C ARG A 18 5.87 2.44 3.06
N SER A 19 5.90 1.69 1.97
CA SER A 19 4.74 1.52 1.09
C SER A 19 3.64 0.63 1.69
N GLN A 20 4.00 -0.36 2.52
CA GLN A 20 3.04 -1.19 3.27
C GLN A 20 2.31 -0.37 4.34
N ILE A 21 3.06 0.46 5.09
CA ILE A 21 2.53 1.42 6.06
C ILE A 21 1.57 2.39 5.37
N ALA A 22 1.99 2.96 4.24
CA ALA A 22 1.18 3.90 3.48
C ALA A 22 -0.12 3.27 2.94
N GLU A 23 -0.05 2.03 2.42
CA GLU A 23 -1.24 1.28 1.99
C GLU A 23 -2.23 1.08 3.15
N GLY A 24 -1.74 0.56 4.28
CA GLY A 24 -2.57 0.31 5.46
C GLY A 24 -3.19 1.60 6.04
N LEU A 25 -2.40 2.67 6.14
CA LEU A 25 -2.85 3.94 6.71
C LEU A 25 -3.92 4.59 5.83
N LEU A 26 -3.67 4.73 4.52
CA LEU A 26 -4.65 5.35 3.62
C LEU A 26 -5.92 4.52 3.52
N ARG A 27 -5.81 3.19 3.50
CA ARG A 27 -6.97 2.30 3.51
C ARG A 27 -7.81 2.49 4.77
N HIS A 28 -7.17 2.62 5.94
CA HIS A 28 -7.85 2.81 7.22
C HIS A 28 -8.56 4.18 7.31
N ILE A 29 -7.87 5.28 7.01
CA ILE A 29 -8.43 6.64 7.11
C ILE A 29 -9.38 6.98 5.95
N GLY A 30 -9.10 6.43 4.77
CA GLY A 30 -9.78 6.74 3.52
C GLY A 30 -11.06 5.93 3.28
N LYS A 31 -11.19 4.76 3.91
CA LYS A 31 -12.36 3.87 3.81
C LYS A 31 -12.81 3.70 2.34
N CYS A 32 -14.11 3.79 2.07
CA CYS A 32 -14.70 3.58 0.74
C CYS A 32 -14.32 4.66 -0.30
N ARG A 33 -13.59 5.71 0.08
CA ARG A 33 -13.16 6.76 -0.87
C ARG A 33 -11.96 6.36 -1.71
N PHE A 34 -11.16 5.41 -1.22
CA PHE A 34 -9.91 5.01 -1.84
C PHE A 34 -9.81 3.51 -2.05
N GLU A 35 -9.22 3.13 -3.17
CA GLU A 35 -8.80 1.77 -3.47
C GLU A 35 -7.28 1.79 -3.51
N VAL A 36 -6.65 1.29 -2.44
CA VAL A 36 -5.23 1.53 -2.16
C VAL A 36 -4.40 0.29 -2.40
N TYR A 37 -3.26 0.49 -3.04
CA TYR A 37 -2.29 -0.54 -3.38
C TYR A 37 -0.88 -0.07 -3.05
N SER A 38 0.05 -1.01 -2.93
CA SER A 38 1.48 -0.76 -2.86
C SER A 38 2.25 -1.74 -3.71
N ALA A 39 3.43 -1.36 -4.18
CA ALA A 39 4.32 -2.28 -4.89
C ALA A 39 5.79 -1.87 -4.76
N GLY A 40 6.65 -2.77 -5.21
CA GLY A 40 8.10 -2.63 -5.26
C GLY A 40 8.61 -2.81 -6.68
N THR A 41 9.78 -2.24 -7.00
CA THR A 41 10.56 -2.72 -8.16
C THR A 41 11.04 -4.14 -7.93
N GLU A 42 11.23 -4.53 -6.67
CA GLU A 42 11.57 -5.87 -6.21
C GLU A 42 10.63 -6.25 -5.06
N ALA A 43 10.27 -7.53 -4.94
CA ALA A 43 9.50 -8.03 -3.81
C ALA A 43 10.42 -8.80 -2.86
N THR A 44 10.29 -8.53 -1.57
CA THR A 44 11.02 -9.23 -0.50
C THR A 44 10.02 -9.76 0.52
N GLU A 45 10.06 -9.27 1.75
CA GLU A 45 9.12 -9.57 2.83
C GLU A 45 8.56 -8.27 3.42
N VAL A 46 7.38 -8.35 4.02
CA VAL A 46 6.85 -7.24 4.82
C VAL A 46 7.68 -7.13 6.10
N ARG A 47 8.29 -5.97 6.33
CA ARG A 47 9.16 -5.71 7.48
C ARG A 47 8.37 -5.95 8.77
N PRO A 48 8.82 -6.84 9.67
CA PRO A 48 8.10 -7.10 10.93
C PRO A 48 7.90 -5.84 11.79
N LEU A 49 8.85 -4.90 11.75
CA LEU A 49 8.71 -3.61 12.45
C LEU A 49 7.62 -2.71 11.86
N ALA A 50 7.34 -2.81 10.56
CA ALA A 50 6.22 -2.08 9.95
C ALA A 50 4.87 -2.64 10.46
N ILE A 51 4.75 -3.96 10.58
CA ILE A 51 3.57 -4.61 11.16
C ILE A 51 3.39 -4.16 12.62
N ARG A 52 4.46 -4.18 13.43
CA ARG A 52 4.41 -3.72 14.83
C ARG A 52 4.00 -2.25 14.96
N ALA A 53 4.61 -1.36 14.18
CA ALA A 53 4.29 0.06 14.21
C ALA A 53 2.83 0.35 13.83
N MET A 54 2.29 -0.37 12.84
CA MET A 54 0.89 -0.23 12.45
C MET A 54 -0.06 -0.81 13.52
N ALA A 55 0.30 -1.93 14.14
CA ALA A 55 -0.47 -2.52 15.24
C ALA A 55 -0.54 -1.60 16.48
N GLU A 56 0.53 -0.87 16.80
CA GLU A 56 0.54 0.18 17.85
C GLU A 56 -0.49 1.30 17.56
N SER A 57 -0.80 1.53 16.28
CA SER A 57 -1.82 2.48 15.82
C SER A 57 -3.21 1.83 15.63
N GLY A 58 -3.38 0.56 16.01
CA GLY A 58 -4.63 -0.18 15.83
C GLY A 58 -4.94 -0.60 14.39
N ILE A 59 -3.94 -0.60 13.50
CA ILE A 59 -4.08 -0.99 12.10
C ILE A 59 -3.35 -2.32 11.86
N ASP A 60 -4.09 -3.39 11.59
CA ASP A 60 -3.50 -4.68 11.28
C ASP A 60 -3.10 -4.79 9.80
N ILE A 61 -1.80 -4.95 9.55
CA ILE A 61 -1.24 -5.26 8.23
C ILE A 61 -0.52 -6.61 8.20
N SER A 62 -0.77 -7.49 9.18
CA SER A 62 -0.11 -8.79 9.30
C SER A 62 -0.36 -9.73 8.12
N ALA A 63 -1.51 -9.59 7.46
CA ALA A 63 -1.86 -10.32 6.24
C ALA A 63 -1.33 -9.66 4.96
N ALA A 64 -0.59 -8.55 5.06
CA ALA A 64 -0.03 -7.89 3.89
C ALA A 64 1.09 -8.73 3.25
N ARG A 65 1.27 -8.55 1.94
CA ARG A 65 2.27 -9.25 1.14
C ARG A 65 3.12 -8.25 0.38
N SER A 66 4.43 -8.51 0.33
CA SER A 66 5.34 -7.82 -0.58
C SER A 66 5.09 -8.26 -2.03
N LYS A 67 4.88 -7.30 -2.92
CA LYS A 67 4.51 -7.51 -4.34
C LYS A 67 5.30 -6.61 -5.28
N THR A 68 5.56 -7.10 -6.50
CA THR A 68 6.25 -6.33 -7.54
C THR A 68 5.27 -5.45 -8.29
N LEU A 69 5.79 -4.42 -8.97
CA LEU A 69 5.02 -3.54 -9.84
C LEU A 69 4.37 -4.30 -11.01
N ASP A 70 4.90 -5.46 -11.39
CA ASP A 70 4.43 -6.26 -12.51
C ASP A 70 2.96 -6.67 -12.37
N GLU A 71 2.49 -6.90 -11.14
CA GLU A 71 1.08 -7.22 -10.85
C GLU A 71 0.12 -6.10 -11.27
N TYR A 72 0.63 -4.88 -11.43
CA TYR A 72 -0.14 -3.67 -11.69
C TYR A 72 0.12 -3.07 -13.07
N ILE A 73 0.94 -3.71 -13.91
CA ILE A 73 1.16 -3.26 -15.29
C ILE A 73 -0.17 -3.27 -16.06
N GLY A 74 -0.42 -2.19 -16.79
CA GLY A 74 -1.66 -2.01 -17.57
C GLY A 74 -2.88 -1.61 -16.75
N GLN A 75 -2.76 -1.48 -15.43
CA GLN A 75 -3.84 -0.96 -14.58
C GLN A 75 -3.79 0.57 -14.47
N HIS A 76 -4.97 1.21 -14.40
CA HIS A 76 -5.08 2.66 -14.24
C HIS A 76 -5.12 3.09 -12.77
N PHE A 77 -4.25 4.02 -12.37
CA PHE A 77 -4.26 4.66 -11.05
C PHE A 77 -4.46 6.16 -11.19
N ASP A 78 -5.26 6.75 -10.31
CA ASP A 78 -5.45 8.20 -10.27
C ASP A 78 -4.23 8.89 -9.64
N TYR A 79 -3.55 8.19 -8.72
CA TYR A 79 -2.30 8.64 -8.12
C TYR A 79 -1.28 7.50 -8.01
N VAL A 80 -0.03 7.81 -8.33
CA VAL A 80 1.14 6.99 -8.03
C VAL A 80 2.08 7.81 -7.16
N ILE A 81 2.38 7.30 -5.96
CA ILE A 81 3.15 8.02 -4.94
C ILE A 81 4.41 7.22 -4.62
N THR A 82 5.58 7.80 -4.89
CA THR A 82 6.87 7.19 -4.55
C THR A 82 7.25 7.54 -3.11
N VAL A 83 7.78 6.57 -2.36
CA VAL A 83 8.14 6.73 -0.94
C VAL A 83 9.58 6.27 -0.63
N CYS A 84 10.42 6.15 -1.66
CA CYS A 84 11.84 5.79 -1.53
C CYS A 84 12.74 7.01 -1.56
#